data_AF-A0A385MVI1-F1
#
_entry.id   AF-A0A385MVI1-F1
#
_cell.length_a   1.000
_cell.length_b   1.000
_cell.length_c   1.000
_cell.angle_alpha   90.00
_cell.angle_beta   90.00
_cell.angle_gamma   90.00
#
_symmetry.space_group_name_H-M   'P 1'
#
loop_
_entity.id
_entity.type
_entity.pdbx_description
1 polymer ?
#
loop_
_entity_poly.entity_id
_entity_poly.type
_entity_poly.pdbx_seq_one_letter_code
_entity_poly.pdbx_strand_id
1 'polypeptide(L)'
;MSSEIKEKHAKLLAEVITQSSHWKLQPEKKSPFHSAEEAFKYIESHNEPLYVVVPVNGDDNDVLVKVSSEEDDVVFETVSNEDKKQAKVHHSHLKLIESTVTELVNSQLEEGKKAASM
;
A
#
# COMPACT_ATOMS: atom_id res chain seq x y z
N MET A 1 -6.90 18.97 1.79
CA MET A 1 -5.74 18.06 1.78
C MET A 1 -6.12 16.88 0.92
N SER A 2 -5.71 16.89 -0.34
CA SER A 2 -6.08 15.86 -1.32
C SER A 2 -5.46 14.54 -0.89
N SER A 3 -6.24 13.66 -0.28
CA SER A 3 -5.88 12.27 -0.01
C SER A 3 -5.97 11.41 -1.28
N GLU A 4 -5.81 12.01 -2.44
CA GLU A 4 -6.05 11.37 -3.73
C GLU A 4 -4.75 10.76 -4.22
N ILE A 5 -4.83 9.56 -4.79
CA ILE A 5 -3.70 8.92 -5.45
C ILE A 5 -3.78 9.24 -6.94
N LYS A 6 -2.66 9.67 -7.55
CA LYS A 6 -2.62 9.90 -8.98
C LYS A 6 -2.81 8.57 -9.69
N GLU A 7 -3.64 8.55 -10.74
CA GLU A 7 -3.91 7.35 -11.53
C GLU A 7 -2.62 6.63 -11.95
N LYS A 8 -1.61 7.37 -12.43
CA LYS A 8 -0.30 6.80 -12.79
C LYS A 8 0.36 6.01 -11.64
N HIS A 9 0.31 6.55 -10.43
CA HIS A 9 0.93 5.95 -9.25
C HIS A 9 0.13 4.76 -8.75
N ALA A 10 -1.20 4.87 -8.78
CA ALA A 10 -2.11 3.82 -8.40
C ALA A 10 -2.04 2.61 -9.35
N LYS A 11 -1.92 2.85 -10.66
CA LYS A 11 -1.69 1.80 -11.67
C LYS A 11 -0.37 1.08 -11.40
N LEU A 12 0.73 1.82 -11.27
CA LEU A 12 2.03 1.20 -10.99
C LEU A 12 2.04 0.44 -9.65
N LEU A 13 1.40 0.99 -8.62
CA LEU A 13 1.22 0.31 -7.35
C LEU A 13 0.48 -1.01 -7.55
N ALA A 14 -0.68 -1.00 -8.21
CA ALA A 14 -1.44 -2.21 -8.46
C ALA A 14 -0.62 -3.26 -9.23
N GLU A 15 0.25 -2.88 -10.18
CA GLU A 15 1.17 -3.83 -10.82
C GLU A 15 2.14 -4.47 -9.82
N VAL A 16 2.79 -3.66 -8.98
CA VAL A 16 3.77 -4.19 -8.02
C VAL A 16 3.09 -5.02 -6.93
N ILE A 17 1.97 -4.57 -6.40
CA ILE A 17 1.22 -5.28 -5.35
C ILE A 17 0.67 -6.60 -5.88
N THR A 18 0.15 -6.65 -7.10
CA THR A 18 -0.39 -7.89 -7.68
C THR A 18 0.69 -8.90 -8.08
N GLN A 19 1.93 -8.44 -8.27
CA GLN A 19 3.09 -9.33 -8.34
C GLN A 19 3.46 -9.90 -6.96
N SER A 20 3.09 -9.22 -5.89
CA SER A 20 3.32 -9.68 -4.52
C SER A 20 2.26 -10.70 -4.12
N SER A 21 2.70 -11.92 -3.77
CA SER A 21 1.78 -13.02 -3.47
C SER A 21 1.04 -12.85 -2.13
N HIS A 22 1.54 -11.96 -1.27
CA HIS A 22 1.02 -11.77 0.08
C HIS A 22 0.22 -10.47 0.24
N TRP A 23 0.53 -9.44 -0.54
CA TRP A 23 -0.08 -8.13 -0.34
C TRP A 23 -1.36 -8.00 -1.14
N LYS A 24 -2.33 -7.26 -0.59
CA LYS A 24 -3.59 -7.00 -1.28
C LYS A 24 -3.83 -5.52 -1.36
N LEU A 25 -4.31 -5.06 -2.51
CA LEU A 25 -4.71 -3.67 -2.69
C LEU A 25 -6.23 -3.59 -2.59
N GLN A 26 -6.75 -2.68 -1.79
CA GLN A 26 -8.19 -2.46 -1.65
C GLN A 26 -8.52 -0.97 -1.59
N PRO A 27 -9.69 -0.53 -2.07
CA PRO A 27 -10.19 0.82 -1.81
C PRO A 27 -10.75 0.90 -0.39
N GLU A 28 -10.96 2.11 0.14
CA GLU A 28 -11.38 2.32 1.54
C GLU A 28 -12.66 1.57 1.92
N LYS A 29 -13.61 1.49 0.97
CA LYS A 29 -14.98 1.02 1.20
C LYS A 29 -15.33 -0.27 0.48
N LYS A 30 -14.36 -0.97 -0.12
CA LYS A 30 -14.62 -2.26 -0.78
C LYS A 30 -13.58 -3.32 -0.43
N SER A 31 -13.90 -4.55 -0.83
CA SER A 31 -13.01 -5.69 -0.79
C SER A 31 -11.74 -5.47 -1.62
N PRO A 32 -10.66 -6.20 -1.31
CA PRO A 32 -9.45 -6.17 -2.11
C PRO A 32 -9.68 -6.54 -3.57
N PHE A 33 -8.91 -5.89 -4.44
CA PHE A 33 -8.88 -6.21 -5.86
C PHE A 33 -8.27 -7.60 -6.07
N HIS A 34 -8.88 -8.37 -6.95
CA HIS A 34 -8.39 -9.72 -7.28
C HIS A 34 -7.31 -9.69 -8.36
N SER A 35 -7.17 -8.58 -9.11
CA SER A 35 -6.24 -8.45 -10.24
C SER A 35 -5.90 -6.99 -10.52
N ALA A 36 -4.75 -6.74 -11.16
CA ALA A 36 -4.29 -5.40 -11.52
C ALA A 36 -5.30 -4.68 -12.44
N GLU A 37 -5.87 -5.40 -13.40
CA GLU A 37 -6.86 -4.84 -14.33
C GLU A 37 -8.13 -4.35 -13.62
N GLU A 38 -8.57 -5.06 -12.57
CA GLU A 38 -9.73 -4.65 -11.76
C GLU A 38 -9.41 -3.37 -10.98
N ALA A 39 -8.22 -3.30 -10.40
CA ALA A 39 -7.74 -2.09 -9.74
C ALA A 39 -7.66 -0.93 -10.73
N PHE A 40 -7.10 -1.12 -11.93
CA PHE A 40 -6.96 -0.06 -12.94
C PHE A 40 -8.30 0.51 -13.34
N LYS A 41 -9.27 -0.34 -13.70
CA LYS A 41 -10.62 0.11 -14.07
C LYS A 41 -11.29 0.89 -12.94
N TYR A 42 -11.07 0.46 -11.69
CA TYR A 42 -11.60 1.15 -10.53
C TYR A 42 -10.96 2.53 -10.37
N ILE A 43 -9.63 2.61 -10.40
CA ILE A 43 -8.83 3.84 -10.26
C ILE A 43 -9.17 4.85 -11.38
N GLU A 44 -9.31 4.39 -12.62
CA GLU A 44 -9.68 5.25 -13.76
C GLU A 44 -11.06 5.88 -13.59
N SER A 45 -11.96 5.21 -12.86
CA SER A 45 -13.31 5.70 -12.60
C SER A 45 -13.48 6.39 -11.24
N HIS A 46 -12.54 6.18 -10.31
CA HIS A 46 -12.63 6.63 -8.91
C HIS A 46 -11.27 7.20 -8.46
N ASN A 47 -11.24 8.50 -8.22
CA ASN A 47 -10.03 9.21 -7.75
C ASN A 47 -9.97 9.21 -6.22
N GLU A 48 -9.92 8.03 -5.59
CA GLU A 48 -9.92 7.86 -4.13
C GLU A 48 -8.61 7.22 -3.63
N PRO A 49 -8.19 7.45 -2.37
CA PRO A 49 -7.03 6.78 -1.80
C PRO A 49 -7.22 5.26 -1.78
N LEU A 50 -6.12 4.54 -2.00
CA LEU A 50 -6.09 3.10 -1.89
C LEU A 50 -5.42 2.67 -0.59
N TYR A 51 -5.66 1.44 -0.19
CA TYR A 51 -5.13 0.84 1.02
C TYR A 51 -4.43 -0.47 0.64
N VAL A 52 -3.17 -0.60 1.02
CA VAL A 52 -2.41 -1.83 0.92
C VAL A 52 -2.58 -2.59 2.22
N VAL A 53 -3.08 -3.80 2.12
CA VAL A 53 -3.20 -4.77 3.19
C VAL A 53 -1.91 -5.57 3.22
N VAL A 54 -1.12 -5.38 4.27
CA VAL A 54 0.16 -6.06 4.49
C VAL A 54 -0.04 -7.09 5.61
N PRO A 55 -0.11 -8.39 5.30
CA PRO A 55 -0.21 -9.40 6.33
C PRO A 55 1.07 -9.49 7.16
N VAL A 56 0.93 -9.86 8.42
CA VAL A 56 2.04 -10.00 9.36
C VAL A 56 2.32 -11.47 9.58
N ASN A 57 3.56 -11.89 9.35
CA ASN A 57 3.98 -13.27 9.61
C ASN A 57 3.87 -13.59 11.11
N GLY A 58 3.14 -14.66 11.42
CA GLY A 58 2.94 -15.14 12.79
C GLY A 58 1.82 -14.42 13.55
N ASP A 59 1.00 -13.62 12.86
CA ASP A 59 -0.13 -12.91 13.45
C ASP A 59 -1.31 -12.89 12.45
N ASP A 60 -2.55 -12.97 12.96
CA ASP A 60 -3.77 -12.87 12.12
C ASP A 60 -4.16 -11.40 11.86
N ASN A 61 -3.41 -10.43 12.40
CA ASN A 61 -3.65 -9.01 12.16
C ASN A 61 -2.93 -8.53 10.89
N ASP A 62 -3.70 -7.98 9.97
CA ASP A 62 -3.19 -7.27 8.80
C ASP A 62 -2.94 -5.79 9.12
N VAL A 63 -1.85 -5.23 8.60
CA VAL A 63 -1.58 -3.79 8.69
C VAL A 63 -2.10 -3.10 7.44
N LEU A 64 -2.94 -2.09 7.65
CA LEU A 64 -3.47 -1.25 6.57
C LEU A 64 -2.56 -0.05 6.36
N VAL A 65 -2.06 0.07 5.14
CA VAL A 65 -1.21 1.18 4.69
C VAL A 65 -1.98 1.99 3.67
N LYS A 66 -2.40 3.20 4.05
CA LYS A 66 -3.03 4.15 3.14
C LYS A 66 -2.01 4.63 2.13
N VAL A 67 -2.38 4.64 0.86
CA VAL A 67 -1.54 5.11 -0.24
C VAL A 67 -2.16 6.34 -0.86
N SER A 68 -1.33 7.37 -1.01
CA SER A 68 -1.68 8.66 -1.59
C SER A 68 -0.55 9.12 -2.51
N SER A 69 -0.79 10.14 -3.31
CA SER A 69 0.25 10.73 -4.15
C SER A 69 0.54 12.15 -3.75
N GLU A 70 1.82 12.47 -3.64
CA GLU A 70 2.31 13.82 -3.43
C GLU A 70 3.27 14.14 -4.56
N GLU A 71 2.88 15.05 -5.45
CA GLU A 71 3.69 15.43 -6.62
C GLU A 71 4.10 14.21 -7.48
N ASP A 72 5.38 13.84 -7.49
CA ASP A 72 5.93 12.68 -8.22
C ASP A 72 6.26 11.48 -7.32
N ASP A 73 5.93 11.61 -6.03
CA ASP A 73 6.11 10.60 -5.00
C ASP A 73 4.80 9.92 -4.63
N VAL A 74 4.92 8.64 -4.26
CA VAL A 74 3.86 7.83 -3.68
C VAL A 74 4.07 7.80 -2.18
N VAL A 75 3.09 8.28 -1.44
CA VAL A 75 3.11 8.36 0.03
C VAL A 75 2.34 7.17 0.59
N PHE A 76 2.98 6.45 1.49
CA PHE A 76 2.46 5.29 2.20
C PHE A 76 2.35 5.66 3.68
N GLU A 77 1.17 5.59 4.27
CA GLU A 77 0.91 5.96 5.66
C GLU A 77 0.26 4.77 6.40
N THR A 78 0.84 4.34 7.51
CA THR A 78 0.23 3.28 8.34
C THR A 78 -0.99 3.81 9.08
N VAL A 79 -2.11 3.10 8.98
CA VAL A 79 -3.39 3.51 9.59
C VAL A 79 -3.57 2.84 10.96
N SER A 80 -2.85 1.75 11.23
CA SER A 80 -3.15 0.81 12.32
C SER A 80 -2.63 1.18 13.72
N ASN A 81 -1.99 2.34 13.97
CA ASN A 81 -1.53 2.70 15.32
C ASN A 81 -1.55 4.21 15.63
N GLU A 82 -1.53 4.55 16.93
CA GLU A 82 -1.45 5.94 17.44
C GLU A 82 -0.26 6.73 16.87
N ASP A 83 0.79 6.03 16.47
CA ASP A 83 2.00 6.60 15.85
C ASP A 83 1.94 6.39 14.33
N LYS A 84 1.27 7.30 13.61
CA LYS A 84 1.20 7.22 12.14
C LYS A 84 2.58 7.43 11.54
N LYS A 85 3.14 6.39 10.92
CA LYS A 85 4.38 6.52 10.16
C LYS A 85 4.06 6.61 8.69
N GLN A 86 4.78 7.50 8.01
CA GLN A 86 4.70 7.66 6.58
C GLN A 86 6.04 7.35 5.91
N ALA A 87 6.00 6.73 4.74
CA ALA A 87 7.11 6.58 3.82
C ALA A 87 6.76 7.21 2.48
N LYS A 88 7.76 7.76 1.78
CA LYS A 88 7.60 8.32 0.45
C LYS A 88 8.51 7.58 -0.52
N VAL A 89 7.94 7.09 -1.61
CA VAL A 89 8.70 6.42 -2.67
C VAL A 89 8.44 7.11 -3.99
N HIS A 90 9.51 7.60 -4.59
CA HIS A 90 9.44 8.19 -5.92
C HIS A 90 8.97 7.16 -6.95
N HIS A 91 8.12 7.55 -7.89
CA HIS A 91 7.57 6.63 -8.89
C HIS A 91 8.65 5.86 -9.69
N SER A 92 9.83 6.44 -9.88
CA SER A 92 10.97 5.77 -10.55
C SER A 92 11.58 4.63 -9.72
N HIS A 93 11.33 4.61 -8.41
CA HIS A 93 11.84 3.62 -7.46
C HIS A 93 10.74 2.69 -6.94
N LEU A 94 9.62 2.53 -7.65
CA LEU A 94 8.52 1.67 -7.19
C LEU A 94 8.90 0.19 -6.99
N LYS A 95 10.01 -0.25 -7.57
CA LYS A 95 10.58 -1.57 -7.25
C LYS A 95 10.99 -1.72 -5.79
N LEU A 96 11.24 -0.59 -5.10
CA LEU A 96 11.59 -0.53 -3.69
C LEU A 96 10.36 -0.31 -2.80
N ILE A 97 9.13 -0.19 -3.33
CA ILE A 97 7.96 -0.03 -2.45
C ILE A 97 7.84 -1.20 -1.50
N GLU A 98 8.18 -2.41 -1.96
CA GLU A 98 8.02 -3.60 -1.16
C GLU A 98 8.94 -3.52 0.06
N SER A 99 10.24 -3.31 -0.16
CA SER A 99 11.19 -3.09 0.95
C SER A 99 10.78 -1.92 1.84
N THR A 100 10.38 -0.79 1.25
CA THR A 100 10.02 0.42 2.00
C THR A 100 8.80 0.21 2.89
N VAL A 101 7.73 -0.39 2.35
CA VAL A 101 6.49 -0.66 3.08
C VAL A 101 6.71 -1.78 4.09
N THR A 102 7.47 -2.82 3.75
CA THR A 102 7.89 -3.86 4.71
C THR A 102 8.66 -3.26 5.88
N GLU A 103 9.62 -2.38 5.64
CA GLU A 103 10.38 -1.69 6.71
C GLU A 103 9.49 -0.75 7.53
N LEU A 104 8.61 0.00 6.87
CA LEU A 104 7.64 0.88 7.51
C LEU A 104 6.76 0.09 8.49
N VAL A 105 6.18 -1.01 8.01
CA VAL A 105 5.33 -1.91 8.81
C VAL A 105 6.15 -2.57 9.91
N ASN A 106 7.33 -3.14 9.61
CA ASN A 106 8.22 -3.74 10.61
C ASN A 106 8.60 -2.76 11.72
N SER A 107 8.76 -1.47 11.40
CA SER A 107 9.08 -0.44 12.39
C SER A 107 7.90 -0.08 13.31
N GLN A 108 6.70 -0.57 13.00
CA GLN A 108 5.47 -0.43 13.80
C GLN A 108 5.11 -1.71 14.54
N LEU A 109 5.61 -2.85 14.06
CA LEU A 109 5.37 -4.15 14.66
C LEU A 109 6.26 -4.35 15.90
N GLU A 110 5.74 -5.08 16.88
CA GLU A 110 6.47 -5.46 18.08
C GLU A 110 7.63 -6.42 17.77
N GLU A 111 8.66 -6.44 18.62
CA GLU A 111 9.81 -7.34 18.48
C GLU A 111 9.36 -8.81 18.33
N GLY A 112 9.65 -9.40 17.17
CA GLY A 112 9.30 -10.79 16.84
C GLY A 112 8.25 -10.93 15.72
N LYS A 113 7.50 -9.87 15.41
CA LYS A 113 6.55 -9.84 14.28
C LYS A 113 7.21 -9.19 13.07
N LYS A 114 6.94 -9.73 11.88
CA LYS A 114 7.47 -9.21 10.61
C LYS A 114 6.37 -9.13 9.57
N ALA A 115 6.32 -8.06 8.79
CA ALA A 115 5.50 -8.01 7.59
C ALA A 115 5.86 -9.18 6.67
N ALA A 116 4.85 -9.79 6.08
CA ALA A 116 5.05 -10.72 4.99
C ALA A 116 5.70 -9.96 3.83
N SER A 117 6.82 -10.47 3.35
CA SER A 117 7.51 -10.00 2.14
C SER A 117 7.71 -11.21 1.23
N MET A 118 7.96 -10.98 -0.06
CA MET A 118 8.26 -12.06 -1.00
C MET A 118 9.58 -12.77 -0.70
#